data_AF-A0A8C8XYF5-F1
#
_entry.id   AF-A0A8C8XYF5-F1
#
_cell.length_a   1.000
_cell.length_b   1.000
_cell.length_c   1.000
_cell.angle_alpha   90.00
_cell.angle_beta   90.00
_cell.angle_gamma   90.00
#
_symmetry.space_group_name_H-M   'P 1'
#
loop_
_entity.id
_entity.type
_entity.pdbx_description
1 polymer ?
#
loop_
_entity_poly.entity_id
_entity_poly.type
_entity_poly.pdbx_seq_one_letter_code
_entity_poly.pdbx_strand_id
1 'polypeptide(L)'
;MAEQVSHHPPISAFYAERFNKKIQFNAHIWTKLKFLGMSIGVHNIGQGCVSCLDYDEHYILTFPNGYGRSVLTVPWVELGRECNINCSKTGYSANIVFHTKPFCGARSTELLLLHRVVVFNQLLLFGFFLCQLNHILLPNCPF
;
A
#
# COMPACT_ATOMS: atom_id res chain seq x y z
N MET A 1 9.87 4.00 -12.66
CA MET A 1 9.97 2.76 -13.47
C MET A 1 9.20 1.65 -12.78
N ALA A 2 8.56 0.77 -13.54
CA ALA A 2 7.92 -0.43 -13.04
C ALA A 2 8.16 -1.54 -14.05
N GLU A 3 8.45 -2.75 -13.59
CA GLU A 3 8.73 -3.90 -14.44
C GLU A 3 8.16 -5.16 -13.80
N GLN A 4 7.55 -6.02 -14.62
CA GLN A 4 7.18 -7.36 -14.20
C GLN A 4 8.42 -8.26 -14.29
N VAL A 5 8.93 -8.69 -13.15
CA VAL A 5 10.24 -9.37 -13.03
C VAL A 5 10.13 -10.88 -12.83
N SER A 6 8.92 -11.39 -12.55
CA SER A 6 8.67 -12.82 -12.47
C SER A 6 7.26 -13.18 -12.92
N HIS A 7 7.10 -14.39 -13.46
CA HIS A 7 5.81 -14.97 -13.84
C HIS A 7 5.27 -15.95 -12.78
N HIS A 8 6.16 -16.63 -12.05
CA HIS A 8 5.81 -17.63 -11.05
C HIS A 8 6.66 -17.46 -9.78
N PRO A 9 6.17 -16.75 -8.73
CA PRO A 9 4.92 -15.99 -8.69
C PRO A 9 4.99 -14.70 -9.53
N PRO A 10 3.84 -14.04 -9.84
CA PRO A 10 3.81 -12.84 -10.67
C PRO A 10 4.29 -11.60 -9.90
N ILE A 11 5.61 -11.43 -9.81
CA ILE A 11 6.28 -10.34 -9.08
C ILE A 11 6.47 -9.16 -10.00
N SER A 12 6.10 -7.98 -9.52
CA SER A 12 6.47 -6.70 -10.12
C SER A 12 7.41 -5.93 -9.21
N ALA A 13 8.45 -5.37 -9.81
CA ALA A 13 9.41 -4.49 -9.19
C ALA A 13 9.13 -3.04 -9.60
N PHE A 14 9.42 -2.12 -8.69
CA PHE A 14 9.16 -0.71 -8.86
C PHE A 14 10.32 0.12 -8.35
N TYR A 15 10.58 1.20 -9.07
CA TYR A 15 11.51 2.24 -8.66
C TYR A 15 10.89 3.61 -8.91
N ALA A 16 10.98 4.49 -7.93
CA ALA A 16 10.66 5.90 -8.08
C ALA A 16 11.67 6.72 -7.27
N GLU A 17 11.97 7.92 -7.72
CA GLU A 17 12.82 8.82 -6.96
C GLU A 17 12.43 10.27 -7.18
N ARG A 18 12.83 11.10 -6.22
CA ARG A 18 12.71 12.55 -6.28
C ARG A 18 14.08 13.16 -6.02
N PHE A 19 14.81 13.42 -7.10
CA PHE A 19 16.19 13.94 -7.07
C PHE A 19 16.36 15.15 -6.16
N ASN A 20 15.51 16.18 -6.29
CA ASN A 20 15.63 17.42 -5.52
C ASN A 20 15.40 17.26 -4.01
N LYS A 21 14.79 16.15 -3.59
CA LYS A 21 14.62 15.81 -2.17
C LYS A 21 15.52 14.66 -1.73
N LYS A 22 16.32 14.11 -2.65
CA LYS A 22 17.19 12.95 -2.42
C LYS A 22 16.45 11.82 -1.70
N ILE A 23 15.23 11.55 -2.18
CA ILE A 23 14.40 10.45 -1.71
C ILE A 23 14.26 9.44 -2.82
N GLN A 24 14.46 8.18 -2.50
CA GLN A 24 14.31 7.06 -3.41
C GLN A 24 13.31 6.05 -2.84
N PHE A 25 12.60 5.37 -3.72
CA PHE A 25 11.66 4.32 -3.38
C PHE A 25 11.91 3.11 -4.27
N ASN A 26 12.17 1.98 -3.64
CA ASN A 26 12.30 0.69 -4.29
C ASN A 26 11.22 -0.24 -3.72
N ALA A 27 10.56 -1.02 -4.56
CA ALA A 27 9.60 -2.00 -4.07
C ALA A 27 9.55 -3.24 -4.96
N HIS A 28 9.15 -4.35 -4.36
CA HIS A 28 8.64 -5.49 -5.10
C HIS A 28 7.34 -5.95 -4.44
N ILE A 29 6.40 -6.39 -5.26
CA ILE A 29 5.10 -6.85 -4.80
C ILE A 29 4.58 -7.92 -5.75
N TRP A 30 3.93 -8.91 -5.18
CA TRP A 30 3.07 -9.83 -5.90
C TRP A 30 1.79 -10.02 -5.12
N THR A 31 0.76 -10.44 -5.84
CA THR A 31 -0.59 -10.53 -5.28
C THR A 31 -1.01 -11.99 -5.22
N LYS A 32 -1.49 -12.41 -4.06
CA LYS A 32 -2.18 -13.70 -3.89
C LYS A 32 -3.67 -13.46 -3.69
N LEU A 33 -4.48 -13.96 -4.62
CA LEU A 33 -5.94 -13.86 -4.55
C LEU A 33 -6.52 -14.98 -3.68
N LYS A 34 -7.58 -14.66 -2.93
CA LYS A 34 -8.38 -15.62 -2.18
C LYS A 34 -9.85 -15.32 -2.39
N PHE A 35 -10.61 -16.32 -2.82
CA PHE A 35 -12.07 -16.21 -2.86
C PHE A 35 -12.65 -16.37 -1.45
N LEU A 36 -13.54 -15.46 -1.06
CA LEU A 36 -14.11 -15.35 0.29
C LEU A 36 -15.66 -15.32 0.22
N GLY A 37 -16.26 -16.13 -0.65
CA GLY A 37 -17.70 -16.12 -0.91
C GLY A 37 -18.08 -14.92 -1.77
N MET A 38 -18.84 -13.97 -1.25
CA MET A 38 -19.23 -12.75 -2.00
C MET A 38 -18.11 -11.70 -2.11
N SER A 39 -16.87 -12.05 -1.76
CA SER A 39 -15.73 -11.14 -1.73
C SER A 39 -14.48 -11.80 -2.30
N ILE A 40 -13.55 -10.99 -2.78
CA ILE A 40 -12.20 -11.37 -3.20
C ILE A 40 -11.20 -10.70 -2.25
N GLY A 41 -10.43 -11.51 -1.54
CA GLY A 41 -9.28 -11.06 -0.78
C GLY A 41 -8.05 -10.96 -1.68
N VAL A 42 -7.36 -9.83 -1.60
CA VAL A 42 -6.12 -9.52 -2.29
C VAL A 42 -5.03 -9.41 -1.24
N HIS A 43 -4.18 -10.42 -1.15
CA HIS A 43 -3.01 -10.39 -0.29
C HIS A 43 -1.85 -9.77 -1.06
N ASN A 44 -1.39 -8.63 -0.58
CA ASN A 44 -0.26 -7.91 -1.17
C ASN A 44 1.00 -8.35 -0.44
N ILE A 45 1.84 -9.11 -1.12
CA ILE A 45 3.03 -9.74 -0.55
C ILE A 45 4.24 -9.09 -1.19
N GLY A 46 5.13 -8.57 -0.35
CA GLY A 46 6.30 -7.86 -0.79
C GLY A 46 6.65 -6.75 0.18
N GLN A 47 7.61 -5.92 -0.21
CA GLN A 47 8.16 -4.89 0.63
C GLN A 47 8.56 -3.66 -0.20
N GLY A 48 8.40 -2.49 0.39
CA GLY A 48 8.97 -1.24 -0.09
C GLY A 48 10.13 -0.78 0.79
N CYS A 49 11.05 -0.01 0.21
CA CYS A 49 12.12 0.68 0.90
C CYS A 49 12.13 2.14 0.43
N VAL A 50 11.81 3.06 1.35
CA VAL A 50 12.02 4.49 1.15
C VAL A 50 13.39 4.84 1.71
N SER A 51 14.29 5.37 0.87
CA SER A 51 15.62 5.80 1.26
C SER A 51 15.67 7.32 1.31
N CYS A 52 15.96 7.88 2.49
CA CYS A 52 16.17 9.31 2.71
C CYS A 52 17.67 9.58 2.75
N LEU A 53 18.25 9.94 1.60
CA LEU A 53 19.71 9.93 1.42
C LEU A 53 20.41 11.01 2.24
N ASP A 54 19.76 12.15 2.52
CA ASP A 54 20.32 13.21 3.36
C ASP A 54 20.59 12.75 4.81
N TYR A 55 19.83 11.77 5.29
CA TYR A 55 19.97 11.21 6.64
C TYR A 55 20.61 9.82 6.63
N ASP A 56 20.88 9.28 5.44
CA ASP A 56 21.33 7.90 5.27
C ASP A 56 20.39 6.94 6.03
N GLU A 57 19.08 7.09 5.80
CA GLU A 57 18.03 6.30 6.45
C GLU A 57 17.26 5.48 5.44
N HIS A 58 16.89 4.26 5.85
CA HIS A 58 16.11 3.32 5.05
C HIS A 58 14.88 2.88 5.82
N TYR A 59 13.72 3.22 5.29
CA TYR A 59 12.41 2.89 5.85
C TYR A 59 11.83 1.70 5.10
N ILE A 60 11.79 0.56 5.78
CA ILE A 60 11.24 -0.69 5.28
C ILE A 60 9.75 -0.73 5.57
N LEU A 61 8.93 -0.93 4.53
CA LEU A 61 7.48 -0.95 4.67
C LEU A 61 6.79 -2.16 4.04
N THR A 62 5.67 -2.56 4.64
CA THR A 62 4.76 -3.56 4.08
C THR A 62 3.53 -2.89 3.45
N PHE A 63 2.77 -3.67 2.69
CA PHE A 63 1.59 -3.18 1.96
C PHE A 63 0.29 -3.70 2.58
N PRO A 64 -0.80 -2.91 2.55
CA PRO A 64 -2.09 -3.34 3.07
C PRO A 64 -2.69 -4.36 2.12
N ASN A 65 -3.57 -5.20 2.65
CA ASN A 65 -4.38 -6.07 1.81
C ASN A 65 -5.55 -5.30 1.21
N GLY A 66 -5.97 -5.70 0.02
CA GLY A 66 -7.21 -5.25 -0.60
C GLY A 66 -8.33 -6.27 -0.41
N TYR A 67 -9.56 -5.79 -0.36
CA TYR A 67 -10.76 -6.62 -0.38
C TYR A 67 -11.74 -6.05 -1.40
N GLY A 68 -11.99 -6.78 -2.47
CA GLY A 68 -13.12 -6.53 -3.37
C GLY A 68 -14.37 -7.12 -2.75
N ARG A 69 -15.31 -6.29 -2.34
CA ARG A 69 -16.58 -6.71 -1.74
C ARG A 69 -17.69 -6.73 -2.78
N SER A 70 -18.76 -7.48 -2.50
CA SER A 70 -20.02 -7.44 -3.26
C SER A 70 -19.83 -7.66 -4.75
N VAL A 71 -19.05 -8.68 -5.07
CA VAL A 71 -18.64 -9.01 -6.46
C VAL A 71 -19.84 -9.32 -7.36
N LEU A 72 -20.96 -9.76 -6.78
CA LEU A 72 -22.19 -10.10 -7.51
C LEU A 72 -23.23 -8.96 -7.55
N THR A 73 -22.96 -7.83 -6.88
CA THR A 73 -23.88 -6.68 -6.85
C THR A 73 -23.13 -5.40 -7.24
N VAL A 74 -23.07 -4.40 -6.37
CA VAL A 74 -22.28 -3.17 -6.58
C VAL A 74 -20.95 -3.36 -5.88
N PRO A 75 -19.84 -3.60 -6.60
CA PRO A 75 -18.57 -3.86 -5.96
C PRO A 75 -17.97 -2.61 -5.33
N TRP A 76 -17.29 -2.77 -4.20
CA TRP A 76 -16.45 -1.73 -3.60
C TRP A 76 -15.14 -2.33 -3.08
N VAL A 77 -14.15 -1.46 -2.87
CA VAL A 77 -12.83 -1.85 -2.37
C VAL A 77 -12.68 -1.40 -0.92
N GLU A 78 -12.10 -2.27 -0.10
CA GLU A 78 -11.61 -1.93 1.24
C GLU A 78 -10.12 -2.24 1.32
N LEU A 79 -9.37 -1.39 2.02
CA LEU A 79 -8.05 -1.75 2.50
C LEU A 79 -8.21 -2.35 3.90
N GLY A 80 -7.39 -3.34 4.22
CA GLY A 80 -7.39 -3.93 5.53
C GLY A 80 -6.04 -4.49 5.92
N ARG A 81 -5.95 -4.90 7.19
CA ARG A 81 -4.73 -5.37 7.87
C ARG A 81 -3.77 -4.24 8.19
N GLU A 82 -2.74 -4.64 8.91
CA GLU A 82 -1.66 -3.81 9.40
C GLU A 82 -0.56 -3.64 8.36
N CYS A 83 -0.01 -2.44 8.27
CA CYS A 83 1.22 -2.10 7.58
C CYS A 83 2.21 -1.56 8.59
N ASN A 84 3.45 -2.00 8.49
CA ASN A 84 4.53 -1.50 9.32
C ASN A 84 5.52 -0.72 8.46
N ILE A 85 6.09 0.34 9.03
CA ILE A 85 7.18 1.13 8.45
C ILE A 85 8.26 1.23 9.51
N ASN A 86 9.46 0.75 9.22
CA ASN A 86 10.53 0.64 10.22
C ASN A 86 11.86 1.15 9.65
N CYS A 87 12.58 1.96 10.44
CA CYS A 87 13.96 2.35 10.16
C CYS A 87 14.88 1.73 11.21
N SER A 88 15.81 0.87 10.78
CA SER A 88 16.74 0.19 11.70
C SER A 88 17.77 1.14 12.33
N LYS A 89 18.16 2.19 11.58
CA LYS A 89 19.20 3.15 12.01
C LYS A 89 18.74 4.01 13.19
N THR A 90 17.53 4.58 13.10
CA THR A 90 16.99 5.46 14.14
C THR A 90 16.05 4.76 15.11
N GLY A 91 15.60 3.55 14.77
CA GLY A 91 14.55 2.84 15.52
C GLY A 91 13.16 3.42 15.31
N TYR A 92 12.98 4.41 14.41
CA TYR A 92 11.66 4.93 14.09
C TYR A 92 10.78 3.84 13.51
N SER A 93 9.55 3.78 14.01
CA SER A 93 8.54 2.86 13.52
C SER A 93 7.17 3.50 13.48
N ALA A 94 6.38 3.10 12.50
CA ALA A 94 4.98 3.44 12.40
C ALA A 94 4.19 2.18 12.07
N ASN A 95 3.08 2.00 12.79
CA ASN A 95 2.15 0.91 12.61
C ASN A 95 0.82 1.50 12.15
N ILE A 96 0.36 1.07 10.98
CA ILE A 96 -0.85 1.59 10.34
C ILE A 96 -1.84 0.44 10.21
N VAL A 97 -2.95 0.53 10.92
CA VAL A 97 -4.01 -0.48 10.88
C VAL A 97 -5.15 0.01 9.98
N PHE A 98 -5.38 -0.71 8.87
CA PHE A 98 -6.53 -0.47 8.01
C PHE A 98 -7.73 -1.28 8.51
N HIS A 99 -8.78 -0.58 8.92
CA HIS A 99 -10.01 -1.18 9.40
C HIS A 99 -10.99 -1.42 8.24
N THR A 100 -11.46 -2.66 8.11
CA THR A 100 -12.57 -3.01 7.20
C THR A 100 -13.89 -2.87 7.92
N LYS A 101 -14.98 -2.57 7.20
CA LYS A 101 -16.30 -2.51 7.83
C LYS A 101 -16.65 -3.86 8.48
N PRO A 102 -17.11 -3.87 9.74
CA PRO A 102 -17.55 -5.10 10.38
C PRO A 102 -18.79 -5.65 9.66
N PHE A 103 -18.89 -6.97 9.59
CA PHE A 103 -19.96 -7.66 8.85
C PHE A 103 -21.36 -7.45 9.45
N CYS A 104 -21.47 -6.98 10.70
CA CYS A 104 -22.73 -6.72 11.39
C CYS A 104 -22.63 -5.52 12.35
N GLY A 105 -23.46 -4.48 12.14
CA GLY A 105 -24.06 -3.62 13.17
C GLY A 105 -23.21 -2.70 14.07
N ALA A 106 -21.88 -2.79 14.09
CA ALA A 106 -21.07 -1.94 14.96
C ALA A 106 -20.67 -0.62 14.29
N ARG A 107 -20.85 0.51 15.00
CA ARG A 107 -20.40 1.84 14.56
C ARG A 107 -18.88 1.82 14.39
N SER A 108 -18.42 2.13 13.17
CA SER A 108 -17.01 2.31 12.85
C SER A 108 -16.57 3.69 13.32
N THR A 109 -15.47 3.77 14.08
CA THR A 109 -14.68 5.00 14.14
C THR A 109 -14.17 5.27 12.73
N GLU A 110 -14.51 6.46 12.24
CA GLU A 110 -14.37 6.85 10.85
C GLU A 110 -12.98 7.43 10.62
N LEU A 111 -12.08 6.61 10.07
CA LEU A 111 -10.92 7.13 9.31
C LEU A 111 -11.11 6.65 7.88
N LEU A 112 -12.05 7.32 7.23
CA LEU A 112 -12.49 7.06 5.87
C LEU A 112 -11.61 7.87 4.93
N LEU A 113 -10.53 7.28 4.45
CA LEU A 113 -9.90 7.74 3.21
C LEU A 113 -10.78 7.31 2.04
N LEU A 114 -11.93 7.98 1.92
CA LEU A 114 -12.89 7.82 0.83
C LEU A 114 -12.36 8.60 -0.36
N HIS A 115 -11.53 7.99 -1.20
CA HIS A 115 -11.47 8.39 -2.61
C HIS A 115 -11.74 7.13 -3.44
N ARG A 116 -12.67 7.24 -4.40
CA ARG A 116 -13.03 6.18 -5.35
C ARG A 116 -11.79 5.44 -5.85
N VAL A 117 -11.58 4.20 -5.40
CA VAL A 117 -10.51 3.34 -5.89
C VAL A 117 -11.08 2.38 -6.92
N VAL A 118 -10.71 2.58 -8.18
CA VAL A 118 -10.95 1.66 -9.29
C VAL A 118 -10.03 0.44 -9.14
N VAL A 119 -10.55 -0.74 -9.46
CA VAL A 119 -9.94 -2.07 -9.24
C VAL A 119 -8.63 -2.27 -10.02
N PHE A 120 -7.57 -2.60 -9.26
CA PHE A 120 -6.40 -3.46 -9.49
C PHE A 120 -5.80 -3.59 -10.90
N ASN A 121 -4.82 -2.72 -11.16
CA ASN A 121 -3.57 -3.06 -11.85
C ASN A 121 -2.42 -2.78 -10.86
N GLN A 122 -1.34 -3.58 -10.84
CA GLN A 122 -0.22 -3.44 -9.90
C GLN A 122 0.39 -2.02 -9.89
N LEU A 123 0.30 -1.28 -11.01
CA LEU A 123 0.70 0.13 -11.10
C LEU A 123 -0.17 1.11 -10.27
N LEU A 124 -1.47 0.84 -10.13
CA LEU A 124 -2.40 1.75 -9.43
C LEU A 124 -2.23 1.70 -7.91
N LEU A 125 -1.90 0.51 -7.38
CA LEU A 125 -1.60 0.35 -5.96
C LEU A 125 -0.34 1.12 -5.57
N PHE A 126 0.68 1.09 -6.45
CA PHE A 126 1.93 1.85 -6.30
C PHE A 126 1.69 3.37 -6.32
N GLY A 127 0.87 3.86 -7.25
CA GLY A 127 0.51 5.28 -7.31
C GLY A 127 -0.25 5.77 -6.07
N PHE A 128 -1.18 4.97 -5.55
CA PHE A 128 -1.90 5.30 -4.31
C PHE A 128 -0.97 5.31 -3.09
N PHE A 129 -0.08 4.34 -2.97
CA PHE A 129 0.84 4.25 -1.84
C PHE A 129 1.88 5.37 -1.83
N LEU A 130 2.42 5.76 -3.00
CA LEU A 130 3.30 6.92 -3.14
C LEU A 130 2.59 8.24 -2.77
N CYS A 131 1.31 8.38 -3.13
CA CYS A 131 0.51 9.54 -2.76
C CYS A 131 0.30 9.63 -1.24
N GLN A 132 0.01 8.50 -0.58
CA GLN A 132 -0.18 8.43 0.87
C GLN A 132 1.15 8.61 1.63
N LEU A 133 2.26 8.04 1.15
CA LEU A 133 3.60 8.24 1.72
C LEU A 133 4.03 9.71 1.65
N ASN A 134 3.73 10.42 0.56
CA ASN A 134 3.97 11.87 0.51
C ASN A 134 3.16 12.61 1.59
N HIS A 135 1.89 12.25 1.79
CA HIS A 135 1.05 12.94 2.78
C HIS A 135 1.45 12.63 4.24
N ILE A 136 2.01 11.44 4.49
CA ILE A 136 2.41 10.98 5.84
C ILE A 136 3.86 11.37 6.19
N LEU A 137 4.79 11.29 5.23
CA LEU A 137 6.20 11.61 5.45
C LEU A 137 6.56 13.05 5.07
N LEU A 138 5.79 13.71 4.18
CA LEU A 138 6.12 15.03 3.61
C LEU A 138 4.86 15.91 3.43
N PRO A 139 4.20 16.36 4.51
CA PRO A 139 2.88 17.01 4.46
C PRO A 139 2.78 18.34 3.67
N ASN A 140 3.88 18.85 3.09
CA ASN A 140 3.97 20.17 2.44
C ASN A 140 4.48 20.12 0.97
N CYS A 141 4.21 19.09 0.19
CA CYS A 141 4.63 19.04 -1.23
C CYS A 141 3.45 18.86 -2.21
N PRO A 142 3.15 19.86 -3.08
CA PRO A 142 2.23 19.68 -4.19
C PRO A 142 2.92 18.99 -5.38
N PHE A 143 2.09 18.41 -6.26
CA PHE A 143 2.47 17.74 -7.51
C PHE A 143 3.19 18.66 -8.49
#